data_AF-E9I7E4-F1
#
_entry.id   AF-E9I7E4-F1
#
_cell.length_a   1.000
_cell.length_b   1.000
_cell.length_c   1.000
_cell.angle_alpha   90.00
_cell.angle_beta   90.00
_cell.angle_gamma   90.00
#
_symmetry.space_group_name_H-M   'P 1'
#
loop_
_entity.id
_entity.type
_entity.pdbx_description
1 polymer ?
#
loop_
_entity_poly.entity_id
_entity_poly.type
_entity_poly.pdbx_seq_one_letter_code
_entity_poly.pdbx_strand_id
1 'polypeptide(L)'
;MAVLCRLPAAQQLSSMAVAQLLQAALEGGSFEERGKVLAQLGKLPAAVHISSEALLQLVLAAVDKGCLRSIEVLCSLPTVAQLTSEAVVALLKAAVQCGRHQMIALLLWDLPPALLEQLSSQQMQQMLTAAVKQRADEDCVAELCKLSAAQQLSSDTVLQLLQAAVDQGTVPAALCRLPAAAGISSEAVLELMQAALDRSSNGSRDASGSLQALCAVPAVAQLTSEAVLALLSVAANSCMFMSPLLQSLPQSCSSSSAVSRLHSF
;
A
#
# COMPACT_ATOMS: atom_id res chain seq x y z
N MET A 1 -21.94 30.22 -1.38
CA MET A 1 -22.24 29.05 -0.52
C MET A 1 -22.24 29.33 0.98
N ALA A 2 -21.21 29.96 1.56
CA ALA A 2 -21.17 30.20 3.02
C ALA A 2 -22.37 30.99 3.57
N VAL A 3 -22.90 31.96 2.81
CA VAL A 3 -24.10 32.73 3.19
C VAL A 3 -25.36 31.85 3.20
N LEU A 4 -25.48 30.91 2.26
CA LEU A 4 -26.63 30.01 2.17
C LEU A 4 -26.68 29.02 3.34
N CYS A 5 -25.52 28.52 3.78
CA CYS A 5 -25.43 27.61 4.94
C CYS A 5 -25.78 28.31 6.27
N ARG A 6 -25.78 29.64 6.33
CA ARG A 6 -26.16 30.43 7.53
C ARG A 6 -27.65 30.75 7.61
N LEU A 7 -28.42 30.44 6.57
CA LEU A 7 -29.87 30.69 6.59
C LEU A 7 -30.56 29.73 7.58
N PRO A 8 -31.57 30.18 8.35
CA PRO A 8 -32.30 29.32 9.27
C PRO A 8 -32.89 28.07 8.59
N ALA A 9 -33.37 28.22 7.35
CA ALA A 9 -33.88 27.10 6.56
C ALA A 9 -32.80 26.04 6.26
N ALA A 10 -31.53 26.45 6.07
CA ALA A 10 -30.43 25.53 5.86
C ALA A 10 -30.05 24.76 7.14
N GLN A 11 -30.27 25.36 8.31
CA GLN A 11 -30.04 24.73 9.61
C GLN A 11 -31.10 23.68 9.95
N GLN A 12 -32.25 23.71 9.29
CA GLN A 12 -33.36 22.76 9.45
C GLN A 12 -33.38 21.64 8.40
N LEU A 13 -32.33 21.53 7.58
CA LEU A 13 -32.22 20.44 6.60
C LEU A 13 -32.14 19.08 7.30
N SER A 14 -32.74 18.07 6.68
CA SER A 14 -32.58 16.68 7.13
C SER A 14 -31.18 16.17 6.81
N SER A 15 -30.70 15.15 7.55
CA SER A 15 -29.41 14.52 7.26
C SER A 15 -29.35 13.90 5.86
N MET A 16 -30.47 13.35 5.38
CA MET A 16 -30.62 12.87 4.00
C MET A 16 -30.40 13.99 2.98
N ALA A 17 -31.01 15.17 3.19
CA ALA A 17 -30.85 16.31 2.29
C ALA A 17 -29.40 16.81 2.30
N VAL A 18 -28.74 16.85 3.47
CA VAL A 18 -27.32 17.20 3.54
C VAL A 18 -26.45 16.19 2.80
N ALA A 19 -26.70 14.88 2.98
CA ALA A 19 -25.96 13.84 2.26
C ALA A 19 -26.12 13.96 0.73
N GLN A 20 -27.33 14.21 0.23
CA GLN A 20 -27.58 14.45 -1.19
C GLN A 20 -26.88 15.71 -1.71
N LEU A 21 -26.85 16.79 -0.92
CA LEU A 21 -26.11 18.01 -1.28
C LEU A 21 -24.60 17.78 -1.31
N LEU A 22 -24.06 16.99 -0.37
CA LEU A 22 -22.65 16.60 -0.38
C LEU A 22 -22.34 15.75 -1.62
N GLN A 23 -23.20 14.80 -1.99
CA GLN A 23 -23.06 13.98 -3.19
C GLN A 23 -23.08 14.84 -4.46
N ALA A 24 -24.07 15.73 -4.59
CA ALA A 24 -24.15 16.66 -5.73
C ALA A 24 -22.93 17.58 -5.80
N ALA A 25 -22.38 18.01 -4.65
CA ALA A 25 -21.16 18.79 -4.59
C ALA A 25 -19.91 17.99 -4.99
N LEU A 26 -19.87 16.67 -4.77
CA LEU A 26 -18.79 15.80 -5.26
C LEU A 26 -18.85 15.62 -6.78
N GLU A 27 -20.05 15.57 -7.34
CA GLU A 27 -20.29 15.40 -8.78
C GLU A 27 -20.08 16.69 -9.58
N GLY A 28 -20.34 17.86 -8.97
CA GLY A 28 -20.24 19.17 -9.62
C GLY A 28 -18.93 19.94 -9.36
N GLY A 29 -18.69 20.99 -10.15
CA GLY A 29 -17.68 22.01 -9.88
C GLY A 29 -16.21 21.62 -10.11
N SER A 30 -15.33 22.60 -9.95
CA SER A 30 -13.88 22.40 -9.98
C SER A 30 -13.35 21.78 -8.68
N PHE A 31 -12.21 21.08 -8.72
CA PHE A 31 -11.64 20.40 -7.53
C PHE A 31 -11.50 21.31 -6.30
N GLU A 32 -11.12 22.57 -6.49
CA GLU A 32 -10.92 23.52 -5.40
C GLU A 32 -12.25 23.99 -4.79
N GLU A 33 -13.27 24.19 -5.63
CA GLU A 33 -14.61 24.57 -5.18
C GLU A 33 -15.28 23.43 -4.42
N ARG A 34 -15.12 22.18 -4.86
CA ARG A 34 -15.70 21.00 -4.19
C ARG A 34 -15.32 20.96 -2.72
N GLY A 35 -14.02 21.03 -2.41
CA GLY A 35 -13.55 21.02 -1.03
C GLY A 35 -14.12 22.15 -0.18
N LYS A 36 -14.22 23.36 -0.74
CA LYS A 36 -14.80 24.52 -0.05
C LYS A 36 -16.30 24.35 0.18
N VAL A 37 -17.04 23.84 -0.80
CA VAL A 37 -18.49 23.61 -0.69
C VAL A 37 -18.79 22.52 0.34
N LEU A 38 -18.09 21.38 0.25
CA LEU A 38 -18.21 20.29 1.22
C LEU A 38 -17.90 20.77 2.64
N ALA A 39 -16.85 21.58 2.81
CA ALA A 39 -16.48 22.11 4.13
C ALA A 39 -17.56 23.04 4.73
N GLN A 40 -18.39 23.67 3.90
CA GLN A 40 -19.52 24.48 4.40
C GLN A 40 -20.74 23.60 4.69
N LEU A 41 -21.02 22.61 3.84
CA LEU A 41 -22.12 21.67 4.03
C LEU A 41 -21.89 20.75 5.25
N GLY A 42 -20.65 20.34 5.50
CA GLY A 42 -20.26 19.55 6.67
C GLY A 42 -20.38 20.30 8.00
N LYS A 43 -20.51 21.64 7.98
CA LYS A 43 -20.77 22.46 9.18
C LYS A 43 -22.25 22.55 9.54
N LEU A 44 -23.15 22.02 8.71
CA LEU A 44 -24.57 22.00 9.02
C LEU A 44 -24.84 21.01 10.17
N PRO A 45 -25.74 21.33 11.12
CA PRO A 45 -26.03 20.46 12.27
C PRO A 45 -26.42 19.04 11.85
N ALA A 46 -27.20 18.92 10.77
CA ALA A 46 -27.63 17.65 10.24
C ALA A 46 -26.51 16.79 9.64
N ALA A 47 -25.31 17.36 9.37
CA ALA A 47 -24.14 16.60 8.93
C ALA A 47 -23.67 15.59 10.00
N VAL A 48 -23.88 15.90 11.28
CA VAL A 48 -23.57 15.02 12.42
C VAL A 48 -24.46 13.77 12.43
N HIS A 49 -25.64 13.84 11.78
CA HIS A 49 -26.64 12.79 11.74
C HIS A 49 -26.67 12.05 10.38
N ILE A 50 -25.65 12.23 9.55
CA ILE A 50 -25.48 11.41 8.34
C ILE A 50 -25.24 9.97 8.78
N SER A 51 -25.86 9.01 8.10
CA SER A 51 -25.65 7.59 8.37
C SER A 51 -24.23 7.16 7.96
N SER A 52 -23.68 6.15 8.65
CA SER A 52 -22.37 5.58 8.29
C SER A 52 -22.33 5.06 6.85
N GLU A 53 -23.43 4.49 6.36
CA GLU A 53 -23.57 4.04 4.97
C GLU A 53 -23.51 5.21 3.97
N ALA A 54 -24.25 6.29 4.21
CA ALA A 54 -24.21 7.46 3.33
C ALA A 54 -22.83 8.12 3.35
N LEU A 55 -22.20 8.20 4.53
CA LEU A 55 -20.82 8.69 4.64
C LEU A 55 -19.85 7.81 3.85
N LEU A 56 -19.94 6.49 3.97
CA LEU A 56 -19.08 5.56 3.23
C LEU A 56 -19.21 5.78 1.72
N GLN A 57 -20.42 5.92 1.20
CA GLN A 57 -20.65 6.19 -0.23
C GLN A 57 -20.04 7.54 -0.67
N LEU A 58 -20.18 8.58 0.16
CA LEU A 58 -19.58 9.89 -0.12
C LEU A 58 -18.05 9.82 -0.15
N VAL A 59 -17.42 9.12 0.80
CA VAL A 59 -15.96 8.97 0.84
C VAL A 59 -15.47 8.11 -0.33
N LEU A 60 -16.16 7.01 -0.66
CA LEU A 60 -15.84 6.20 -1.85
C LEU A 60 -15.95 7.01 -3.14
N ALA A 61 -16.97 7.85 -3.27
CA ALA A 61 -17.11 8.76 -4.41
C ALA A 61 -15.96 9.79 -4.44
N ALA A 62 -15.58 10.35 -3.29
CA ALA A 62 -14.43 11.27 -3.20
C ALA A 62 -13.11 10.57 -3.57
N VAL A 63 -12.97 9.29 -3.21
CA VAL A 63 -11.84 8.43 -3.57
C VAL A 63 -11.80 8.18 -5.07
N ASP A 64 -12.91 7.77 -5.69
CA ASP A 64 -13.02 7.60 -7.14
C ASP A 64 -12.66 8.88 -7.91
N LYS A 65 -13.09 10.04 -7.41
CA LYS A 65 -12.72 11.35 -8.00
C LYS A 65 -11.29 11.79 -7.68
N GLY A 66 -10.58 11.09 -6.80
CA GLY A 66 -9.23 11.44 -6.38
C GLY A 66 -9.11 12.81 -5.71
N CYS A 67 -10.17 13.25 -5.01
CA CYS A 67 -10.23 14.58 -4.41
C CYS A 67 -9.84 14.55 -2.93
N LEU A 68 -8.55 14.71 -2.64
CA LEU A 68 -7.98 14.65 -1.28
C LEU A 68 -8.71 15.58 -0.29
N ARG A 69 -9.00 16.82 -0.71
CA ARG A 69 -9.69 17.79 0.15
C ARG A 69 -11.12 17.37 0.50
N SER A 70 -11.78 16.64 -0.39
CA SER A 70 -13.12 16.11 -0.12
C SER A 70 -13.06 14.97 0.90
N ILE A 71 -12.06 14.10 0.78
CA ILE A 71 -11.83 13.01 1.74
C ILE A 71 -11.55 13.60 3.12
N GLU A 72 -10.64 14.57 3.24
CA GLU A 72 -10.30 15.23 4.51
C GLU A 72 -11.55 15.82 5.20
N VAL A 73 -12.40 16.52 4.45
CA VAL A 73 -13.64 17.11 5.00
C VAL A 73 -14.62 16.03 5.43
N LEU A 74 -14.82 14.98 4.63
CA LEU A 74 -15.75 13.90 4.98
C LEU A 74 -15.24 13.07 6.17
N CYS A 75 -13.92 12.84 6.24
CA CYS A 75 -13.26 12.16 7.36
C CYS A 75 -13.24 13.01 8.64
N SER A 76 -13.43 14.34 8.55
CA SER A 76 -13.62 15.20 9.72
C SER A 76 -15.01 15.11 10.36
N LEU A 77 -15.97 14.42 9.72
CA LEU A 77 -17.31 14.27 10.26
C LEU A 77 -17.34 13.23 11.41
N PRO A 78 -18.08 13.49 12.50
CA PRO A 78 -18.11 12.60 13.66
C PRO A 78 -18.65 11.19 13.34
N THR A 79 -19.47 11.06 12.29
CA THR A 79 -20.00 9.78 11.79
C THR A 79 -18.89 8.82 11.37
N VAL A 80 -17.67 9.29 11.07
CA VAL A 80 -16.53 8.45 10.69
C VAL A 80 -16.18 7.44 11.78
N ALA A 81 -16.34 7.81 13.05
CA ALA A 81 -16.13 6.91 14.18
C ALA A 81 -17.13 5.74 14.23
N GLN A 82 -18.21 5.79 13.46
CA GLN A 82 -19.24 4.75 13.37
C GLN A 82 -19.06 3.84 12.15
N LEU A 83 -18.00 4.02 11.36
CA LEU A 83 -17.68 3.11 10.26
C LEU A 83 -17.29 1.74 10.80
N THR A 84 -17.64 0.68 10.07
CA THR A 84 -17.22 -0.69 10.41
C THR A 84 -15.83 -0.97 9.84
N SER A 85 -15.18 -2.04 10.31
CA SER A 85 -13.89 -2.47 9.75
C SER A 85 -14.03 -2.84 8.26
N GLU A 86 -15.16 -3.42 7.84
CA GLU A 86 -15.44 -3.73 6.43
C GLU A 86 -15.52 -2.46 5.58
N ALA A 87 -16.14 -1.39 6.10
CA ALA A 87 -16.21 -0.10 5.44
C ALA A 87 -14.80 0.51 5.25
N VAL A 88 -13.96 0.45 6.28
CA VAL A 88 -12.57 0.92 6.20
C VAL A 88 -11.76 0.10 5.19
N VAL A 89 -11.93 -1.23 5.17
CA VAL A 89 -11.29 -2.10 4.18
C VAL A 89 -11.74 -1.74 2.76
N ALA A 90 -13.03 -1.47 2.56
CA ALA A 90 -13.54 -1.05 1.25
C ALA A 90 -12.92 0.28 0.80
N LEU A 91 -12.80 1.26 1.70
CA LEU A 91 -12.17 2.55 1.43
C LEU A 91 -10.69 2.41 1.06
N LEU A 92 -9.93 1.66 1.85
CA LEU A 92 -8.52 1.44 1.58
C LEU A 92 -8.31 0.65 0.27
N LYS A 93 -9.14 -0.36 -0.01
CA LYS A 93 -9.11 -1.08 -1.29
C LYS A 93 -9.38 -0.15 -2.47
N ALA A 94 -10.36 0.75 -2.36
CA ALA A 94 -10.65 1.74 -3.40
C ALA A 94 -9.47 2.71 -3.59
N ALA A 95 -8.84 3.18 -2.50
CA ALA A 95 -7.67 4.06 -2.58
C ALA A 95 -6.46 3.37 -3.22
N VAL A 96 -6.23 2.08 -2.92
CA VAL A 96 -5.21 1.25 -3.57
C VAL A 96 -5.49 1.10 -5.06
N GLN A 97 -6.75 0.87 -5.45
CA GLN A 97 -7.16 0.77 -6.86
C GLN A 97 -6.94 2.08 -7.63
N CYS A 98 -7.10 3.22 -6.97
CA CYS A 98 -6.79 4.52 -7.56
C CYS A 98 -5.27 4.74 -7.76
N GLY A 99 -4.41 3.94 -7.13
CA GLY A 99 -2.95 3.99 -7.29
C GLY A 99 -2.29 5.24 -6.73
N ARG A 100 -2.94 5.96 -5.80
CA ARG A 100 -2.42 7.22 -5.24
C ARG A 100 -2.07 7.05 -3.76
N HIS A 101 -0.77 6.93 -3.45
CA HIS A 101 -0.31 6.73 -2.07
C HIS A 101 -0.76 7.85 -1.11
N GLN A 102 -0.88 9.09 -1.61
CA GLN A 102 -1.37 10.23 -0.83
C GLN A 102 -2.79 10.02 -0.31
N MET A 103 -3.63 9.29 -1.05
CA MET A 103 -4.99 8.98 -0.60
C MET A 103 -5.00 7.96 0.53
N ILE A 104 -4.14 6.95 0.44
CA ILE A 104 -3.96 5.97 1.51
C ILE A 104 -3.42 6.69 2.76
N ALA A 105 -2.35 7.47 2.62
CA ALA A 105 -1.76 8.22 3.72
C ALA A 105 -2.79 9.15 4.41
N LEU A 106 -3.61 9.85 3.62
CA LEU A 106 -4.65 10.73 4.16
C LEU A 106 -5.75 9.94 4.87
N LEU A 107 -6.23 8.83 4.30
CA LEU A 107 -7.20 7.96 4.97
C LEU A 107 -6.62 7.38 6.27
N LEU A 108 -5.36 6.97 6.28
CA LEU A 108 -4.71 6.45 7.48
C LEU A 108 -4.51 7.52 8.56
N TRP A 109 -4.37 8.78 8.17
CA TRP A 109 -4.22 9.90 9.09
C TRP A 109 -5.56 10.37 9.67
N ASP A 110 -6.60 10.46 8.83
CA ASP A 110 -7.88 11.02 9.22
C ASP A 110 -8.86 9.97 9.80
N LEU A 111 -8.62 8.68 9.56
CA LEU A 111 -9.43 7.62 10.18
C LEU A 111 -9.05 7.43 11.66
N PRO A 112 -10.04 7.22 12.55
CA PRO A 112 -9.79 6.90 13.95
C PRO A 112 -8.85 5.70 14.11
N PRO A 113 -7.79 5.80 14.95
CA PRO A 113 -6.85 4.70 15.17
C PRO A 113 -7.53 3.40 15.62
N ALA A 114 -8.58 3.51 16.44
CA ALA A 114 -9.37 2.37 16.92
C ALA A 114 -9.98 1.54 15.76
N LEU A 115 -10.30 2.15 14.61
CA LEU A 115 -10.81 1.42 13.44
C LEU A 115 -9.67 0.73 12.68
N LEU A 116 -8.50 1.35 12.62
CA LEU A 116 -7.31 0.76 11.98
C LEU A 116 -6.79 -0.44 12.77
N GLU A 117 -6.89 -0.39 14.10
CA GLU A 117 -6.54 -1.51 14.99
C GLU A 117 -7.52 -2.69 14.93
N GLN A 118 -8.76 -2.46 14.48
CA GLN A 118 -9.76 -3.52 14.29
C GLN A 118 -9.56 -4.32 12.99
N LEU A 119 -8.61 -3.92 12.14
CA LEU A 119 -8.31 -4.65 10.92
C LEU A 119 -7.70 -6.01 11.24
N SER A 120 -8.31 -7.07 10.71
CA SER A 120 -7.76 -8.41 10.86
C SER A 120 -6.55 -8.63 9.95
N SER A 121 -5.65 -9.53 10.35
CA SER A 121 -4.54 -9.96 9.50
C SER A 121 -5.02 -10.50 8.14
N GLN A 122 -6.18 -11.17 8.10
CA GLN A 122 -6.79 -11.64 6.85
C GLN A 122 -7.22 -10.50 5.94
N GLN A 123 -7.88 -9.46 6.49
CA GLN A 123 -8.26 -8.28 5.71
C GLN A 123 -7.02 -7.56 5.16
N MET A 124 -5.97 -7.45 5.99
CA MET A 124 -4.70 -6.84 5.60
C MET A 124 -3.98 -7.64 4.50
N GLN A 125 -3.93 -8.96 4.63
CA GLN A 125 -3.38 -9.86 3.60
C GLN A 125 -4.09 -9.67 2.26
N GLN A 126 -5.43 -9.65 2.26
CA GLN A 126 -6.20 -9.44 1.03
C GLN A 126 -5.91 -8.09 0.39
N MET A 127 -5.74 -7.05 1.20
CA MET A 127 -5.45 -5.70 0.73
C MET A 127 -4.05 -5.59 0.11
N LEU A 128 -3.02 -6.10 0.80
CA LEU A 128 -1.65 -6.15 0.26
C LEU A 128 -1.58 -7.02 -1.00
N THR A 129 -2.27 -8.15 -1.02
CA THR A 129 -2.35 -9.00 -2.22
C THR A 129 -2.96 -8.24 -3.39
N ALA A 130 -4.04 -7.49 -3.15
CA ALA A 130 -4.68 -6.67 -4.18
C ALA A 130 -3.76 -5.53 -4.64
N ALA A 131 -3.02 -4.89 -3.73
CA ALA A 131 -2.06 -3.84 -4.04
C ALA A 131 -0.93 -4.37 -4.93
N VAL A 132 -0.33 -5.51 -4.54
CA VAL A 132 0.73 -6.16 -5.31
C VAL A 132 0.24 -6.58 -6.69
N LYS A 133 -0.92 -7.25 -6.79
CA LYS A 133 -1.49 -7.68 -8.08
C LYS A 133 -1.80 -6.53 -9.03
N GLN A 134 -2.17 -5.37 -8.48
CA GLN A 134 -2.44 -4.17 -9.26
C GLN A 134 -1.20 -3.33 -9.55
N ARG A 135 -0.02 -3.78 -9.09
CA ARG A 135 1.24 -3.03 -9.18
C ARG A 135 1.10 -1.63 -8.59
N ALA A 136 0.45 -1.57 -7.43
CA ALA A 136 0.37 -0.33 -6.67
C ALA A 136 1.78 0.19 -6.39
N ASP A 137 1.90 1.51 -6.34
CA ASP A 137 3.14 2.21 -6.05
C ASP A 137 3.81 1.67 -4.77
N GLU A 138 5.14 1.71 -4.72
CA GLU A 138 5.90 1.23 -3.56
C GLU A 138 5.47 1.97 -2.29
N ASP A 139 5.22 3.28 -2.42
CA ASP A 139 4.72 4.12 -1.32
C ASP A 139 3.32 3.67 -0.84
N CYS A 140 2.44 3.22 -1.74
CA CYS A 140 1.13 2.67 -1.35
C CYS A 140 1.31 1.44 -0.46
N VAL A 141 2.17 0.51 -0.89
CA VAL A 141 2.43 -0.72 -0.12
C VAL A 141 3.14 -0.38 1.19
N ALA A 142 4.05 0.59 1.19
CA ALA A 142 4.75 1.05 2.38
C ALA A 142 3.80 1.63 3.43
N GLU A 143 2.84 2.48 3.04
CA GLU A 143 1.84 3.00 3.96
C GLU A 143 0.98 1.88 4.57
N LEU A 144 0.55 0.92 3.75
CA LEU A 144 -0.20 -0.24 4.22
C LEU A 144 0.62 -1.12 5.19
N CYS A 145 1.91 -1.27 4.94
CA CYS A 145 2.81 -2.04 5.81
C CYS A 145 3.01 -1.37 7.18
N LYS A 146 2.76 -0.07 7.36
CA LYS A 146 2.87 0.61 8.67
C LYS A 146 1.75 0.23 9.64
N LEU A 147 0.65 -0.35 9.14
CA LEU A 147 -0.48 -0.75 9.97
C LEU A 147 -0.12 -1.91 10.90
N SER A 148 -0.65 -1.89 12.13
CA SER A 148 -0.44 -2.96 13.12
C SER A 148 -0.84 -4.33 12.59
N ALA A 149 -1.96 -4.41 11.86
CA ALA A 149 -2.42 -5.64 11.21
C ALA A 149 -1.41 -6.20 10.19
N ALA A 150 -0.63 -5.34 9.52
CA ALA A 150 0.42 -5.77 8.59
C ALA A 150 1.67 -6.30 9.32
N GLN A 151 1.97 -5.70 10.47
CA GLN A 151 3.08 -6.14 11.34
C GLN A 151 2.80 -7.50 11.99
N GLN A 152 1.54 -7.92 12.07
CA GLN A 152 1.08 -9.19 12.64
C GLN A 152 0.89 -10.31 11.61
N LEU A 153 1.26 -10.09 10.34
CA LEU A 153 1.20 -11.14 9.32
C LEU A 153 2.16 -12.28 9.66
N SER A 154 1.83 -13.50 9.24
CA SER A 154 2.72 -14.66 9.36
C SER A 154 3.82 -14.62 8.29
N SER A 155 4.93 -15.32 8.55
CA SER A 155 6.01 -15.51 7.57
C SER A 155 5.49 -16.11 6.26
N ASP A 156 4.58 -17.08 6.34
CA ASP A 156 3.98 -17.73 5.17
C ASP A 156 3.18 -16.74 4.32
N THR A 157 2.40 -15.86 4.96
CA THR A 157 1.64 -14.82 4.25
C THR A 157 2.56 -13.80 3.60
N VAL A 158 3.63 -13.37 4.29
CA VAL A 158 4.62 -12.45 3.70
C VAL A 158 5.36 -13.12 2.54
N LEU A 159 5.71 -14.41 2.66
CA LEU A 159 6.31 -15.18 1.57
C LEU A 159 5.40 -15.24 0.33
N GLN A 160 4.10 -15.53 0.52
CA GLN A 160 3.13 -15.53 -0.58
C GLN A 160 3.00 -14.15 -1.25
N LEU A 161 3.03 -13.07 -0.46
CA LEU A 161 3.01 -11.70 -0.98
C LEU A 161 4.28 -11.38 -1.79
N LEU A 162 5.45 -11.79 -1.30
CA LEU A 162 6.73 -11.62 -2.01
C LEU A 162 6.76 -12.44 -3.31
N GLN A 163 6.27 -13.68 -3.29
CA GLN A 163 6.13 -14.50 -4.51
C GLN A 163 5.24 -13.81 -5.53
N ALA A 164 4.06 -13.35 -5.11
CA ALA A 164 3.17 -12.59 -5.99
C ALA A 164 3.82 -11.30 -6.51
N ALA A 165 4.67 -10.64 -5.73
CA ALA A 165 5.38 -9.43 -6.11
C ALA A 165 6.48 -9.71 -7.16
N VAL A 166 7.24 -10.79 -6.98
CA VAL A 166 8.18 -11.31 -7.98
C VAL A 166 7.45 -11.67 -9.29
N ASP A 167 6.28 -12.32 -9.19
CA ASP A 167 5.40 -12.63 -10.32
C ASP A 167 4.77 -11.40 -10.97
N GLN A 168 4.78 -10.24 -10.31
CA GLN A 168 4.44 -8.96 -10.93
C GLN A 168 5.66 -8.20 -11.46
N GLY A 169 6.86 -8.61 -11.05
CA GLY A 169 8.14 -8.05 -11.50
C GLY A 169 8.65 -6.90 -10.63
N THR A 170 7.96 -6.61 -9.54
CA THR A 170 8.28 -5.52 -8.62
C THR A 170 8.08 -6.02 -7.21
N VAL A 171 9.14 -6.06 -6.41
CA VAL A 171 9.08 -6.40 -4.99
C VAL A 171 9.15 -5.12 -4.16
N PRO A 172 8.05 -4.69 -3.52
CA PRO A 172 8.07 -3.54 -2.62
C PRO A 172 9.01 -3.79 -1.45
N ALA A 173 9.99 -2.91 -1.21
CA ALA A 173 10.95 -3.10 -0.12
C ALA A 173 10.27 -3.12 1.26
N ALA A 174 9.11 -2.48 1.38
CA ALA A 174 8.30 -2.51 2.59
C ALA A 174 7.88 -3.91 3.02
N LEU A 175 7.60 -4.83 2.08
CA LEU A 175 7.24 -6.22 2.41
C LEU A 175 8.43 -6.98 3.03
N CYS A 176 9.64 -6.74 2.51
CA CYS A 176 10.87 -7.34 3.04
C CYS A 176 11.24 -6.81 4.44
N ARG A 177 10.70 -5.64 4.83
CA ARG A 177 10.93 -5.02 6.15
C ARG A 177 9.90 -5.44 7.21
N LEU A 178 8.88 -6.22 6.85
CA LEU A 178 7.91 -6.72 7.82
C LEU A 178 8.59 -7.67 8.81
N PRO A 179 8.21 -7.69 10.10
CA PRO A 179 8.79 -8.58 11.10
C PRO A 179 8.73 -10.06 10.70
N ALA A 180 7.64 -10.48 10.06
CA ALA A 180 7.47 -11.83 9.55
C ALA A 180 8.47 -12.22 8.44
N ALA A 181 9.07 -11.25 7.74
CA ALA A 181 10.12 -11.54 6.75
C ALA A 181 11.37 -12.14 7.40
N ALA A 182 11.62 -11.87 8.69
CA ALA A 182 12.71 -12.49 9.44
C ALA A 182 12.49 -14.00 9.69
N GLY A 183 11.24 -14.47 9.60
CA GLY A 183 10.88 -15.88 9.76
C GLY A 183 10.87 -16.68 8.45
N ILE A 184 11.19 -16.07 7.30
CA ILE A 184 11.27 -16.77 6.01
C ILE A 184 12.58 -17.56 5.97
N SER A 185 12.55 -18.80 5.48
CA SER A 185 13.77 -19.62 5.38
C SER A 185 14.71 -19.09 4.29
N SER A 186 16.01 -19.38 4.43
CA SER A 186 17.02 -19.02 3.43
C SER A 186 16.76 -19.71 2.09
N GLU A 187 16.22 -20.94 2.10
CA GLU A 187 15.82 -21.66 0.88
C GLU A 187 14.67 -20.95 0.16
N ALA A 188 13.65 -20.51 0.87
CA ALA A 188 12.52 -19.79 0.27
C ALA A 188 12.96 -18.43 -0.32
N VAL A 189 13.88 -17.72 0.34
CA VAL A 189 14.46 -16.49 -0.22
C VAL A 189 15.32 -16.78 -1.45
N LEU A 190 16.08 -17.88 -1.45
CA LEU A 190 16.86 -18.32 -2.60
C LEU A 190 15.94 -18.58 -3.81
N GLU A 191 14.84 -19.30 -3.62
CA GLU A 191 13.83 -19.55 -4.66
C GLU A 191 13.21 -18.24 -5.19
N LEU A 192 12.88 -17.29 -4.31
CA LEU A 192 12.39 -15.97 -4.71
C LEU A 192 13.41 -15.20 -5.56
N MET A 193 14.69 -15.21 -5.18
CA MET A 193 15.75 -14.53 -5.91
C MET A 193 16.01 -15.18 -7.28
N GLN A 194 15.97 -16.51 -7.36
CA GLN A 194 16.06 -17.24 -8.63
C GLN A 194 14.90 -16.89 -9.55
N ALA A 195 13.66 -16.93 -9.03
CA ALA A 195 12.47 -16.54 -9.80
C ALA A 195 12.55 -15.08 -10.28
N ALA A 196 13.05 -14.16 -9.46
CA ALA A 196 13.26 -12.77 -9.85
C ALA A 196 14.31 -12.63 -10.98
N LEU A 197 15.39 -13.40 -10.93
CA LEU A 197 16.41 -13.44 -11.98
C LEU A 197 15.87 -14.02 -13.28
N ASP A 198 15.16 -15.14 -13.21
CA ASP A 198 14.55 -15.77 -14.38
C ASP A 198 13.57 -14.83 -15.08
N ARG A 199 12.81 -14.04 -14.33
CA ARG A 199 11.93 -13.02 -14.93
C ARG A 199 12.69 -11.82 -15.48
N SER A 200 13.84 -11.48 -14.93
CA SER A 200 14.68 -10.39 -15.44
C SER A 200 15.20 -10.67 -16.85
N SER A 201 15.49 -11.94 -17.14
CA SER A 201 15.92 -12.40 -18.47
C SER A 201 14.88 -12.13 -19.56
N ASN A 202 13.60 -12.00 -19.20
CA ASN A 202 12.50 -11.67 -20.11
C ASN A 202 12.32 -10.16 -20.36
N GLY A 203 13.32 -9.33 -20.03
CA GLY A 203 13.35 -7.90 -20.37
C GLY A 203 12.66 -6.96 -19.37
N SER A 204 12.40 -7.42 -18.14
CA SER A 204 11.87 -6.56 -17.08
C SER A 204 12.96 -5.61 -16.58
N ARG A 205 12.72 -4.29 -16.66
CA ARG A 205 13.67 -3.25 -16.19
C ARG A 205 13.79 -3.18 -14.66
N ASP A 206 12.82 -3.73 -13.93
CA ASP A 206 12.69 -3.50 -12.47
C ASP A 206 13.27 -4.65 -11.61
N ALA A 207 13.96 -5.61 -12.25
CA ALA A 207 14.55 -6.74 -11.54
C ALA A 207 15.65 -6.34 -10.56
N SER A 208 16.43 -5.30 -10.87
CA SER A 208 17.48 -4.81 -9.97
C SER A 208 16.90 -4.31 -8.65
N GLY A 209 15.79 -3.56 -8.69
CA GLY A 209 15.11 -3.09 -7.48
C GLY A 209 14.53 -4.23 -6.66
N SER A 210 13.93 -5.22 -7.35
CA SER A 210 13.39 -6.41 -6.69
C SER A 210 14.47 -7.24 -5.99
N LEU A 211 15.61 -7.46 -6.64
CA LEU A 211 16.74 -8.17 -6.03
C LEU A 211 17.32 -7.39 -4.85
N GLN A 212 17.48 -6.07 -4.98
CA GLN A 212 17.94 -5.23 -3.89
C GLN A 212 16.99 -5.28 -2.68
N ALA A 213 15.68 -5.27 -2.91
CA ALA A 213 14.68 -5.43 -1.88
C ALA A 213 14.75 -6.81 -1.21
N LEU A 214 14.88 -7.90 -1.99
CA LEU A 214 15.03 -9.25 -1.47
C LEU A 214 16.33 -9.43 -0.68
N CYS A 215 17.42 -8.77 -1.08
CA CYS A 215 18.68 -8.75 -0.32
C CYS A 215 18.54 -8.14 1.08
N ALA A 216 17.50 -7.33 1.33
CA ALA A 216 17.22 -6.78 2.65
C ALA A 216 16.56 -7.77 3.61
N VAL A 217 16.13 -8.95 3.14
CA VAL A 217 15.52 -9.98 3.99
C VAL A 217 16.61 -10.60 4.89
N PRO A 218 16.41 -10.70 6.23
CA PRO A 218 17.43 -11.20 7.14
C PRO A 218 17.98 -12.59 6.81
N ALA A 219 17.15 -13.46 6.21
CA ALA A 219 17.55 -14.81 5.82
C ALA A 219 18.63 -14.85 4.73
N VAL A 220 18.85 -13.76 3.98
CA VAL A 220 19.93 -13.64 2.98
C VAL A 220 21.30 -13.77 3.64
N ALA A 221 21.46 -13.28 4.86
CA ALA A 221 22.71 -13.43 5.62
C ALA A 221 23.03 -14.89 5.99
N GLN A 222 22.05 -15.80 5.89
CA GLN A 222 22.19 -17.22 6.19
C GLN A 222 22.41 -18.07 4.93
N LEU A 223 22.49 -17.47 3.74
CA LEU A 223 22.75 -18.20 2.51
C LEU A 223 24.14 -18.84 2.52
N THR A 224 24.19 -20.11 2.13
CA THR A 224 25.45 -20.83 1.97
C THR A 224 26.21 -20.32 0.75
N SER A 225 27.53 -20.56 0.72
CA SER A 225 28.34 -20.26 -0.47
C SER A 225 27.85 -20.98 -1.73
N GLU A 226 27.30 -22.18 -1.57
CA GLU A 226 26.72 -22.96 -2.67
C GLU A 226 25.47 -22.29 -3.25
N ALA A 227 24.58 -21.80 -2.38
CA ALA A 227 23.39 -21.04 -2.79
C ALA A 227 23.76 -19.73 -3.51
N VAL A 228 24.76 -19.01 -3.01
CA VAL A 228 25.26 -17.78 -3.66
C VAL A 228 25.88 -18.10 -5.02
N LEU A 229 26.66 -19.18 -5.14
CA LEU A 229 27.22 -19.61 -6.42
C LEU A 229 26.12 -20.00 -7.43
N ALA A 230 25.05 -20.66 -6.96
CA ALA A 230 23.90 -20.97 -7.80
C ALA A 230 23.19 -19.70 -8.30
N LEU A 231 23.04 -18.67 -7.46
CA LEU A 231 22.49 -17.37 -7.90
C LEU A 231 23.39 -16.69 -8.93
N LEU A 232 24.72 -16.70 -8.70
CA LEU A 232 25.68 -16.08 -9.61
C LEU A 232 25.71 -16.79 -10.97
N SER A 233 25.56 -18.12 -11.02
CA SER A 233 25.52 -18.85 -12.29
C SER A 233 24.26 -18.50 -13.09
N VAL A 234 23.10 -18.37 -12.44
CA VAL A 234 21.85 -17.91 -13.08
C VAL A 234 21.98 -16.46 -13.58
N ALA A 235 22.58 -15.58 -12.76
CA ALA A 235 22.79 -14.18 -13.13
C ALA A 235 23.79 -14.02 -14.29
N ALA A 236 24.86 -14.82 -14.33
CA ALA A 236 25.85 -14.81 -15.41
C ALA A 236 25.23 -15.18 -16.77
N ASN A 237 24.28 -16.12 -16.78
CA ASN A 237 23.52 -16.48 -17.98
C ASN A 237 22.61 -15.33 -18.46
N SER A 238 22.30 -14.36 -17.59
CA SER A 238 21.40 -13.24 -17.90
C SER A 238 22.11 -11.95 -18.32
N CYS A 239 23.46 -11.93 -18.36
CA CYS A 239 24.41 -10.86 -18.80
C CYS A 239 24.23 -9.42 -18.26
N MET A 240 23.05 -9.00 -17.78
CA MET A 240 22.74 -7.62 -17.40
C MET A 240 22.73 -7.35 -15.89
N PHE A 241 22.86 -8.38 -15.04
CA PHE A 241 22.55 -8.26 -13.61
C PHE A 241 23.69 -8.63 -12.65
N MET A 242 24.92 -8.83 -13.15
CA MET A 242 26.06 -9.14 -12.27
C MET A 242 26.42 -7.98 -11.33
N SER A 243 26.45 -6.74 -11.83
CA SER A 243 26.89 -5.59 -11.01
C SER A 243 25.95 -5.27 -9.83
N PRO A 244 24.61 -5.22 -9.99
CA PRO A 244 23.70 -4.94 -8.87
C PRO A 244 23.70 -6.04 -7.80
N LEU A 245 23.83 -7.31 -8.21
CA LEU A 245 23.91 -8.44 -7.27
C LEU A 245 25.17 -8.35 -6.41
N LEU A 246 26.33 -8.09 -7.03
CA LEU A 246 27.59 -7.93 -6.29
C LEU A 246 27.56 -6.75 -5.32
N GLN A 247 26.84 -5.67 -5.65
CA GLN A 247 26.69 -4.51 -4.75
C GLN A 247 25.72 -4.78 -3.59
N SER A 248 24.75 -5.68 -3.77
CA SER A 248 23.68 -5.90 -2.80
C SER A 248 23.95 -7.07 -1.84
N LEU A 249 24.90 -7.95 -2.17
CA LEU A 249 25.27 -9.07 -1.29
C LEU A 249 26.06 -8.56 -0.08
N PRO A 250 25.78 -9.08 1.14
CA PRO A 250 26.50 -8.67 2.33
C PRO A 250 28.00 -8.98 2.20
N GLN A 251 28.85 -8.04 2.62
CA GLN A 251 30.32 -8.14 2.48
C GLN A 251 30.92 -9.37 3.17
N SER A 252 30.21 -9.97 4.12
CA SER A 252 30.59 -11.25 4.73
C SER A 252 30.78 -12.37 3.71
N CYS A 253 29.99 -12.40 2.64
CA CYS A 253 30.09 -13.38 1.55
C CYS A 253 31.25 -13.09 0.58
N SER A 254 31.78 -11.86 0.57
CA SER A 254 32.83 -11.41 -0.38
C SER A 254 34.23 -11.95 -0.04
N SER A 255 34.42 -12.50 1.16
CA SER A 255 35.69 -13.12 1.58
C SER A 255 35.93 -14.52 0.98
N SER A 256 34.92 -15.10 0.32
CA SER A 256 35.07 -16.38 -0.38
C SER A 256 35.90 -16.19 -1.65
N SER A 257 36.99 -16.95 -1.80
CA SER A 257 37.93 -16.89 -2.94
C SER A 257 37.27 -17.00 -4.32
N ALA A 258 36.02 -17.50 -4.39
CA ALA A 258 35.23 -17.56 -5.60
C ALA A 258 34.78 -16.18 -6.11
N VAL A 259 34.44 -15.24 -5.21
CA VAL A 259 34.00 -13.88 -5.59
C VAL A 259 35.17 -13.08 -6.16
N SER A 260 36.37 -13.26 -5.60
CA SER A 260 37.60 -12.62 -6.10
C SER A 260 37.95 -13.04 -7.54
N ARG A 261 37.61 -14.28 -7.94
CA ARG A 261 37.82 -14.75 -9.32
C ARG A 261 36.79 -14.20 -10.31
N LEU A 262 35.61 -13.80 -9.84
CA LEU A 262 34.60 -13.15 -10.68
C LEU A 262 34.92 -11.67 -10.93
N HIS A 263 35.61 -11.00 -10.00
CA HIS A 263 36.09 -9.62 -10.19
C HIS A 263 37.27 -9.50 -11.18
N SER A 264 37.89 -10.61 -11.60
CA SER A 264 39.00 -10.63 -12.56
C SER A 264 38.57 -10.83 -14.02
N PHE A 265 37.27 -10.91 -14.29
CA PHE A 265 36.68 -10.95 -15.63
C PHE A 265 35.94 -9.65 -15.92
#